data_AF-A0A536PKD6-F1
#
_entry.id   AF-A0A536PKD6-F1
#
_cell.length_a   1.000
_cell.length_b   1.000
_cell.length_c   1.000
_cell.angle_alpha   90.00
_cell.angle_beta   90.00
_cell.angle_gamma   90.00
#
_symmetry.space_group_name_H-M   'P 1'
#
loop_
_entity.id
_entity.type
_entity.pdbx_description
1 polymer ?
#
loop_
_entity_poly.entity_id
_entity_poly.type
_entity_poly.pdbx_seq_one_letter_code
_entity_poly.pdbx_strand_id
1 'polypeptide(L)'
;MLEIPAQLWQRTKSSYIWRSFFRHGYPDSRKNQSLAVFTNVFLHLHPVKVRRHALAIPYTWCMGGLSFFLFLVLTLTGTLLMFYYRPTTEWAYSDIKDLETVVLFGQLLRNMHRWAAHGMVITVFLHMIRVFYTGSYKPPREFNWVIGTLLFFFTILLSYTGYLLPWDQLSFWAVTVG
;
A
#
# COMPACT_ATOMS: atom_id res chain seq x y z
N MET A 1 32.31 25.84 -30.21
CA MET A 1 32.30 25.56 -28.75
C MET A 1 31.10 24.72 -28.28
N LEU A 2 30.36 24.03 -29.18
CA LEU A 2 29.14 23.27 -28.84
C LEU A 2 29.28 21.74 -29.06
N GLU A 3 30.45 21.24 -29.45
CA GLU A 3 30.62 19.82 -29.83
C GLU A 3 30.93 18.86 -28.67
N ILE A 4 31.51 19.39 -27.59
CA ILE A 4 31.88 18.62 -26.39
C ILE A 4 30.67 17.91 -25.74
N PRO A 5 29.49 18.55 -25.53
CA PRO A 5 28.35 17.86 -24.93
C PRO A 5 27.79 16.73 -25.82
N ALA A 6 27.83 16.88 -27.16
CA ALA A 6 27.35 15.87 -28.08
C ALA A 6 28.23 14.62 -28.08
N GLN A 7 29.56 14.79 -28.05
CA GLN A 7 30.51 13.68 -28.01
C GLN A 7 30.46 12.91 -26.68
N LEU A 8 30.35 13.62 -25.55
CA LEU A 8 30.18 13.00 -24.23
C LEU A 8 28.88 12.19 -24.16
N TRP A 9 27.79 12.71 -24.73
CA TRP A 9 26.51 12.01 -24.78
C TRP A 9 26.51 10.75 -25.65
N GLN A 10 27.24 10.77 -26.77
CA GLN A 10 27.45 9.58 -27.60
C GLN A 10 28.31 8.53 -26.87
N ARG A 11 29.32 8.97 -26.12
CA ARG A 11 30.23 8.09 -25.38
C ARG A 11 29.54 7.40 -24.19
N THR A 12 28.64 8.10 -23.50
CA THR A 12 27.83 7.48 -22.43
C THR A 12 26.81 6.49 -22.99
N LYS A 13 26.10 6.84 -24.07
CA LYS A 13 25.12 5.95 -24.73
C LYS A 13 25.72 4.68 -25.34
N SER A 14 26.96 4.75 -25.80
CA SER A 14 27.68 3.61 -26.39
C SER A 14 28.41 2.74 -25.36
N SER A 15 28.44 3.16 -24.09
CA SER A 15 29.07 2.36 -23.03
C SER A 15 28.37 1.02 -22.81
N TYR A 16 29.15 0.01 -22.47
CA TYR A 16 28.65 -1.34 -22.17
C TYR A 16 27.61 -1.33 -21.04
N ILE A 17 27.85 -0.48 -20.03
CA ILE A 17 26.95 -0.27 -18.89
C ILE A 17 25.60 0.31 -19.37
N TRP A 18 25.63 1.35 -20.21
CA TRP A 18 24.39 1.96 -20.73
C TRP A 18 23.58 1.01 -21.61
N ARG A 19 24.24 0.25 -22.49
CA ARG A 19 23.59 -0.80 -23.31
C ARG A 19 23.06 -1.97 -22.47
N SER A 20 23.65 -2.24 -21.30
CA SER A 20 23.17 -3.26 -20.37
C SER A 20 21.86 -2.84 -19.67
N PHE A 21 21.73 -1.56 -19.29
CA PHE A 21 20.51 -1.02 -18.68
C PHE A 21 19.41 -0.73 -19.71
N PHE A 22 19.75 -0.12 -20.85
CA PHE A 22 18.81 0.23 -21.91
C PHE A 22 19.08 -0.63 -23.16
N ARG A 23 18.68 -1.91 -23.08
CA ARG A 23 18.87 -2.90 -24.16
C ARG A 23 18.03 -2.64 -25.42
N HIS A 24 16.95 -1.86 -25.31
CA HIS A 24 16.05 -1.55 -26.40
C HIS A 24 16.07 -0.05 -26.72
N GLY A 25 16.02 0.28 -28.01
CA GLY A 25 15.97 1.67 -28.50
C GLY A 25 14.69 2.41 -28.10
N TYR A 26 14.54 3.66 -28.55
CA TYR A 26 13.36 4.47 -28.24
C TYR A 26 12.08 3.72 -28.68
N PRO A 27 11.04 3.70 -27.85
CA PRO A 27 9.82 2.93 -28.11
C PRO A 27 8.97 3.54 -29.23
N ASP A 28 9.39 3.35 -30.48
CA ASP A 28 8.73 3.87 -31.69
C ASP A 28 7.45 3.09 -32.06
N SER A 29 7.36 1.82 -31.67
CA SER A 29 6.26 0.92 -32.02
C SER A 29 5.62 0.27 -30.79
N ARG A 30 4.36 -0.15 -30.92
CA ARG A 30 3.62 -0.84 -29.83
C ARG A 30 4.35 -2.08 -29.31
N LYS A 31 5.04 -2.82 -30.19
CA LYS A 31 5.80 -4.02 -29.84
C LYS A 31 7.08 -3.68 -29.08
N ASN A 32 7.78 -2.62 -29.48
CA ASN A 32 8.99 -2.15 -28.79
C ASN A 32 8.65 -1.56 -27.41
N GLN A 33 7.50 -0.88 -27.26
CA GLN A 33 6.99 -0.41 -25.97
C GLN A 33 6.77 -1.55 -24.97
N SER A 34 6.08 -2.62 -25.39
CA SER A 34 5.87 -3.77 -24.52
C SER A 34 7.17 -4.51 -24.22
N LEU A 35 8.03 -4.71 -25.22
CA LEU A 35 9.33 -5.38 -25.03
C LEU A 35 10.22 -4.63 -24.06
N ALA A 36 10.33 -3.30 -24.19
CA ALA A 36 11.13 -2.46 -23.30
C ALA A 36 10.64 -2.53 -21.84
N VAL A 37 9.33 -2.68 -21.63
CA VAL A 37 8.74 -2.84 -20.29
C VAL A 37 8.95 -4.25 -19.73
N PHE A 38 8.75 -5.29 -20.53
CA PHE A 38 8.92 -6.68 -20.09
C PHE A 38 10.39 -7.09 -19.88
N THR A 39 11.35 -6.45 -20.54
CA THR A 39 12.79 -6.74 -20.34
C THR A 39 13.46 -5.92 -19.24
N ASN A 40 12.76 -4.94 -18.66
CA ASN A 40 13.29 -4.11 -17.57
C ASN A 40 12.60 -4.41 -16.24
N VAL A 41 13.41 -4.77 -15.24
CA VAL A 41 12.93 -5.05 -13.88
C VAL A 41 12.24 -3.84 -13.25
N PHE A 42 12.59 -2.60 -13.60
CA PHE A 42 11.89 -1.45 -13.04
C PHE A 42 10.62 -1.07 -13.81
N LEU A 43 10.60 -1.34 -15.12
CA LEU A 43 9.47 -0.95 -15.96
C LEU A 43 8.34 -1.98 -15.89
N HIS A 44 8.59 -3.25 -15.55
CA HIS A 44 7.53 -4.27 -15.44
C HIS A 44 6.48 -3.93 -14.37
N LEU A 45 6.85 -3.15 -13.35
CA LEU A 45 5.94 -2.65 -12.30
C LEU A 45 4.97 -1.58 -12.84
N HIS A 46 5.33 -0.88 -13.91
CA HIS A 46 4.48 0.14 -14.52
C HIS A 46 3.70 -0.42 -15.72
N PRO A 47 2.38 -0.23 -15.77
CA PRO A 47 1.58 -0.66 -16.91
C PRO A 47 1.98 0.09 -18.18
N VAL A 48 2.28 -0.66 -19.25
CA VAL A 48 2.65 -0.13 -20.59
C VAL A 48 1.63 0.86 -21.13
N LYS A 49 0.35 0.65 -20.80
CA LYS A 49 -0.76 1.50 -21.22
C LYS A 49 -1.79 1.63 -20.12
N VAL A 50 -2.16 2.87 -19.80
CA VAL A 50 -3.29 3.18 -18.93
C VAL A 50 -4.32 3.97 -19.71
N ARG A 51 -5.59 3.58 -19.64
CA ARG A 51 -6.68 4.34 -20.28
C ARG A 51 -6.91 5.62 -19.47
N ARG A 52 -7.00 6.77 -20.13
CA ARG A 52 -7.14 8.08 -19.46
C ARG A 52 -8.35 8.16 -18.52
N HIS A 53 -9.48 7.53 -18.87
CA HIS A 53 -10.66 7.48 -18.00
C HIS A 53 -10.45 6.67 -16.71
N ALA A 54 -9.52 5.71 -16.71
CA ALA A 54 -9.20 4.95 -15.51
C ALA A 54 -8.34 5.75 -14.51
N LEU A 55 -7.63 6.77 -15.01
CA LEU A 55 -6.85 7.71 -14.20
C LEU A 55 -7.66 8.92 -13.71
N ALA A 56 -8.91 9.07 -14.18
CA ALA A 56 -9.76 10.13 -13.71
C ALA A 56 -10.06 9.89 -12.22
N ILE A 57 -9.56 10.78 -11.35
CA ILE A 57 -9.86 10.80 -9.91
C ILE A 57 -11.35 10.63 -9.60
N PRO A 58 -12.32 11.27 -10.31
CA PRO A 58 -13.73 11.06 -10.01
C PRO A 58 -14.24 9.63 -10.27
N TYR A 59 -13.55 8.83 -11.09
CA TYR A 59 -14.01 7.48 -11.47
C TYR A 59 -13.53 6.37 -10.52
N THR A 60 -12.34 6.51 -9.94
CA THR A 60 -11.75 5.51 -9.02
C THR A 60 -11.68 6.00 -7.58
N TRP A 61 -11.83 7.30 -7.35
CA TRP A 61 -11.57 8.00 -6.07
C TRP A 61 -10.20 7.64 -5.46
N CYS A 62 -9.30 7.07 -6.26
CA CYS A 62 -8.06 6.43 -5.84
C CYS A 62 -8.19 5.50 -4.60
N MET A 63 -9.38 4.95 -4.32
CA MET A 63 -9.65 4.25 -3.03
C MET A 63 -8.78 3.01 -2.82
N GLY A 64 -8.46 2.27 -3.90
CA GLY A 64 -7.55 1.12 -3.81
C GLY A 64 -6.09 1.52 -3.58
N GLY A 65 -5.66 2.68 -4.10
CA GLY A 65 -4.33 3.23 -3.81
C GLY A 65 -4.26 3.80 -2.39
N LEU A 66 -5.34 4.43 -1.94
CA LEU A 66 -5.48 4.98 -0.59
C LEU A 66 -5.47 3.87 0.47
N SER A 67 -6.16 2.75 0.24
CA SER A 67 -6.11 1.61 1.18
C SER A 67 -4.71 1.01 1.28
N PHE A 68 -3.97 0.92 0.17
CA PHE A 68 -2.57 0.50 0.19
C PHE A 68 -1.67 1.49 0.94
N PHE A 69 -1.87 2.79 0.76
CA PHE A 69 -1.15 3.81 1.51
C PHE A 69 -1.42 3.70 3.03
N LEU A 70 -2.68 3.53 3.43
CA LEU A 70 -3.05 3.34 4.83
C LEU A 70 -2.46 2.06 5.42
N PHE A 71 -2.39 0.98 4.64
CA PHE A 71 -1.70 -0.24 5.04
C PHE A 71 -0.20 0.00 5.34
N LEU A 72 0.49 0.80 4.52
CA LEU A 72 1.89 1.17 4.80
C LEU A 72 2.01 1.99 6.09
N VAL A 73 1.13 2.97 6.30
CA VAL A 73 1.09 3.75 7.55
C VAL A 73 0.87 2.84 8.76
N LEU A 74 -0.08 1.90 8.68
CA LEU A 74 -0.37 0.93 9.73
C LEU A 74 0.82 0.02 10.01
N THR A 75 1.49 -0.49 8.98
CA THR A 75 2.65 -1.37 9.14
C THR A 75 3.78 -0.62 9.86
N LEU A 76 4.09 0.61 9.43
CA LEU A 76 5.14 1.41 10.02
C LEU A 76 4.82 1.78 11.47
N THR A 77 3.63 2.33 11.72
CA THR A 77 3.22 2.72 13.07
C THR A 77 3.06 1.52 14.00
N GLY A 78 2.53 0.41 13.52
CA GLY A 78 2.36 -0.82 14.29
C GLY A 78 3.71 -1.42 14.68
N THR A 79 4.68 -1.46 13.76
CA THR A 79 6.03 -1.92 14.07
C THR A 79 6.69 -1.06 15.15
N LEU A 80 6.50 0.25 15.11
CA LEU A 80 7.01 1.15 16.14
C LEU A 80 6.34 0.93 17.50
N LEU A 81 5.02 0.69 17.51
CA LEU A 81 4.27 0.39 18.74
C LEU A 81 4.70 -0.94 19.37
N MET A 82 5.06 -1.95 18.56
CA MET A 82 5.53 -3.25 19.05
C MET A 82 6.80 -3.15 19.91
N PHE A 83 7.65 -2.14 19.72
CA PHE A 83 8.83 -1.95 20.58
C PHE A 83 8.49 -1.51 22.01
N TYR A 84 7.28 -0.98 22.24
CA TYR A 84 6.83 -0.47 23.53
C TYR A 84 5.73 -1.31 24.18
N TYR A 85 5.24 -2.37 23.51
CA TYR A 85 4.09 -3.16 23.95
C TYR A 85 4.48 -4.60 24.29
N ARG A 86 4.15 -5.06 25.49
CA ARG A 86 4.27 -6.46 25.90
C ARG A 86 2.92 -7.18 25.83
N PRO A 87 2.80 -8.30 25.09
CA PRO A 87 1.56 -9.05 24.94
C PRO A 87 1.30 -9.96 26.16
N THR A 88 1.18 -9.36 27.35
CA THR A 88 0.90 -10.06 28.62
C THR A 88 -0.21 -9.34 29.36
N THR A 89 -1.18 -10.08 29.92
CA THR A 89 -2.36 -9.54 30.59
C THR A 89 -2.04 -8.63 31.77
N GLU A 90 -0.90 -8.84 32.42
CA GLU A 90 -0.44 -8.09 33.59
C GLU A 90 0.07 -6.70 33.21
N TRP A 91 0.68 -6.56 32.02
CA TRP A 91 1.40 -5.36 31.61
C TRP A 91 0.80 -4.64 30.39
N ALA A 92 -0.09 -5.28 29.62
CA ALA A 92 -0.63 -4.73 28.38
C ALA A 92 -1.26 -3.34 28.58
N TYR A 93 -2.10 -3.18 29.60
CA TYR A 93 -2.77 -1.91 29.87
C TYR A 93 -1.82 -0.83 30.43
N SER A 94 -0.84 -1.21 31.27
CA SER A 94 0.16 -0.26 31.77
C SER A 94 1.07 0.23 30.64
N ASP A 95 1.47 -0.65 29.73
CA ASP A 95 2.32 -0.30 28.60
C ASP A 95 1.64 0.72 27.67
N ILE A 96 0.32 0.60 27.47
CA ILE A 96 -0.45 1.60 26.72
C ILE A 96 -0.49 2.95 27.44
N LYS A 97 -0.64 2.96 28.78
CA LYS A 97 -0.60 4.20 29.56
C LYS A 97 0.77 4.87 29.51
N ASP A 98 1.84 4.11 29.65
CA ASP A 98 3.20 4.62 29.59
C ASP A 98 3.53 5.13 28.19
N LEU A 99 3.05 4.45 27.14
CA LEU A 99 3.15 4.94 25.77
C LEU A 99 2.44 6.29 25.56
N GLU A 100 1.28 6.50 26.19
CA GLU A 100 0.54 7.76 26.06
C GLU A 100 1.14 8.91 26.88
N THR A 101 1.82 8.61 27.99
CA THR A 101 2.21 9.64 28.98
C THR A 101 3.71 9.86 29.12
N VAL A 102 4.53 8.84 28.89
CA VAL A 102 5.99 8.87 29.09
C VAL A 102 6.75 8.94 27.77
N VAL A 103 6.28 8.25 26.74
CA VAL A 103 6.96 8.20 25.43
C VAL A 103 6.70 9.47 24.63
N LEU A 104 7.76 10.16 24.23
CA LEU A 104 7.67 11.34 23.36
C LEU A 104 6.99 10.98 22.03
N PHE A 105 5.92 11.70 21.68
CA PHE A 105 5.04 11.41 20.54
C PHE A 105 4.32 10.04 20.59
N GLY A 106 4.36 9.30 21.69
CA GLY A 106 3.70 7.98 21.79
C GLY A 106 2.19 8.06 21.62
N GLN A 107 1.54 9.08 22.21
CA GLN A 107 0.12 9.37 22.01
C GLN A 107 -0.21 9.66 20.52
N LEU A 108 0.63 10.44 19.83
CA LEU A 108 0.46 10.74 18.40
C LEU A 108 0.58 9.46 17.57
N LEU A 109 1.61 8.65 17.83
CA LEU A 109 1.85 7.39 17.14
C LEU A 109 0.66 6.43 17.29
N ARG A 110 0.16 6.25 18.51
CA ARG A 110 -0.99 5.40 18.81
C ARG A 110 -2.26 5.92 18.13
N ASN A 111 -2.53 7.21 18.20
CA ASN A 111 -3.69 7.82 17.55
C ASN A 111 -3.61 7.70 16.02
N MET A 112 -2.44 7.90 15.44
CA MET A 112 -2.21 7.73 14.00
C MET A 112 -2.50 6.28 13.58
N HIS A 113 -2.01 5.29 14.33
CA HIS A 113 -2.31 3.88 14.06
C HIS A 113 -3.82 3.60 14.14
N ARG A 114 -4.49 4.06 15.20
CA ARG A 114 -5.94 3.88 15.38
C ARG A 114 -6.77 4.52 14.26
N TRP A 115 -6.49 5.78 13.92
CA TRP A 115 -7.22 6.47 12.86
C TRP A 115 -6.92 5.89 11.47
N ALA A 116 -5.67 5.45 11.22
CA ALA A 116 -5.32 4.75 9.99
C ALA A 116 -6.07 3.42 9.86
N ALA A 117 -6.29 2.68 10.97
CA ALA A 117 -7.05 1.43 10.97
C ALA A 117 -8.50 1.66 10.57
N HIS A 118 -9.18 2.63 11.21
CA HIS A 118 -10.55 2.99 10.84
C HIS A 118 -10.64 3.50 9.39
N GLY A 119 -9.69 4.33 8.96
CA GLY A 119 -9.60 4.79 7.58
C GLY A 119 -9.44 3.63 6.59
N MET A 120 -8.62 2.62 6.93
CA MET A 120 -8.39 1.46 6.06
C MET A 120 -9.66 0.63 5.91
N VAL A 121 -10.37 0.35 7.01
CA VAL A 121 -11.64 -0.39 6.96
C VAL A 121 -12.68 0.33 6.08
N ILE A 122 -12.85 1.64 6.28
CA ILE A 122 -13.80 2.45 5.49
C ILE A 122 -13.41 2.46 4.00
N THR A 123 -12.13 2.71 3.70
CA THR A 123 -11.66 2.81 2.31
C THR A 123 -11.73 1.49 1.57
N VAL A 124 -11.38 0.37 2.22
CA VAL A 124 -11.54 -0.98 1.63
C VAL A 124 -13.01 -1.29 1.42
N PHE A 125 -13.89 -0.99 2.39
CA PHE A 125 -15.33 -1.22 2.25
C PHE A 125 -15.93 -0.44 1.06
N LEU A 126 -15.62 0.86 0.95
CA LEU A 126 -16.05 1.68 -0.18
C LEU A 126 -15.44 1.21 -1.51
N HIS A 127 -14.19 0.73 -1.50
CA HIS A 127 -13.56 0.13 -2.66
C HIS A 127 -14.30 -1.12 -3.14
N MET A 128 -14.70 -2.01 -2.22
CA MET A 128 -15.47 -3.22 -2.52
C MET A 128 -16.83 -2.88 -3.12
N ILE A 129 -17.57 -1.95 -2.51
CA ILE A 129 -18.83 -1.41 -3.03
C ILE A 129 -18.66 -0.93 -4.47
N ARG A 130 -17.65 -0.10 -4.72
CA ARG A 130 -17.40 0.45 -6.04
C ARG A 130 -17.06 -0.64 -7.07
N VAL A 131 -16.23 -1.62 -6.72
CA VAL A 131 -15.89 -2.74 -7.62
C VAL A 131 -17.12 -3.57 -7.97
N PHE A 132 -18.01 -3.77 -7.00
CA PHE A 132 -19.28 -4.46 -7.18
C PHE A 132 -20.24 -3.68 -8.11
N TYR A 133 -20.55 -2.43 -7.80
CA TYR A 133 -21.49 -1.62 -8.60
C TYR A 133 -20.98 -1.29 -10.00
N THR A 134 -19.66 -1.15 -10.19
CA THR A 134 -19.07 -0.94 -11.53
C THR A 134 -18.94 -2.24 -12.34
N GLY A 135 -19.28 -3.40 -11.75
CA GLY A 135 -19.13 -4.71 -12.42
C GLY A 135 -17.68 -5.07 -12.75
N SER A 136 -16.71 -4.44 -12.06
CA SER A 136 -15.28 -4.59 -12.38
C SER A 136 -14.74 -6.00 -12.06
N TYR A 137 -15.47 -6.79 -11.28
CA TYR A 137 -15.14 -8.18 -10.92
C TYR A 137 -15.41 -9.20 -12.03
N LYS A 138 -16.15 -8.82 -13.09
CA LYS A 138 -16.48 -9.70 -14.22
C LYS A 138 -15.22 -10.15 -14.99
N PRO A 139 -15.31 -11.23 -15.81
CA PRO A 139 -14.23 -11.68 -16.67
C PRO A 139 -13.56 -10.52 -17.43
N PRO A 140 -12.21 -10.45 -17.53
CA PRO A 140 -11.21 -11.45 -17.13
C PRO A 140 -10.60 -11.20 -15.73
N ARG A 141 -11.29 -10.49 -14.81
CA ARG A 141 -10.72 -10.02 -13.52
C ARG A 141 -11.24 -10.77 -12.29
N GLU A 142 -11.80 -11.95 -12.48
CA GLU A 142 -12.41 -12.76 -11.40
C GLU A 142 -11.41 -13.14 -10.32
N PHE A 143 -10.19 -13.50 -10.70
CA PHE A 143 -9.12 -13.83 -9.75
C PHE A 143 -8.77 -12.65 -8.82
N ASN A 144 -8.71 -11.44 -9.36
CA ASN A 144 -8.45 -10.23 -8.57
C ASN A 144 -9.58 -9.94 -7.58
N TRP A 145 -10.82 -10.28 -7.95
CA TRP A 145 -11.97 -10.14 -7.05
C TRP A 145 -11.90 -11.10 -5.87
N VAL A 146 -11.51 -12.36 -6.10
CA VAL A 146 -11.30 -13.34 -5.02
C VAL A 146 -10.22 -12.85 -4.06
N ILE A 147 -9.08 -12.39 -4.59
CA ILE A 147 -8.01 -11.81 -3.76
C ILE A 147 -8.52 -10.59 -2.98
N GLY A 148 -9.22 -9.65 -3.63
CA GLY A 148 -9.76 -8.47 -2.97
C GLY A 148 -10.73 -8.81 -1.84
N THR A 149 -11.56 -9.84 -2.04
CA THR A 149 -12.48 -10.35 -1.02
C THR A 149 -11.74 -10.96 0.17
N LEU A 150 -10.71 -11.77 -0.06
CA LEU A 150 -9.86 -12.30 1.00
C LEU A 150 -9.16 -11.18 1.79
N LEU A 151 -8.60 -10.19 1.10
CA LEU A 151 -7.97 -9.02 1.73
C LEU A 151 -8.95 -8.21 2.57
N PHE A 152 -10.21 -8.10 2.15
CA PHE A 152 -11.26 -7.45 2.94
C PHE A 152 -11.49 -8.19 4.26
N PHE A 153 -11.63 -9.52 4.24
CA PHE A 153 -11.77 -10.31 5.46
C PHE A 153 -10.53 -10.22 6.36
N PHE A 154 -9.31 -10.26 5.80
CA PHE A 154 -8.09 -10.03 6.57
C PHE A 154 -8.05 -8.63 7.21
N THR A 155 -8.52 -7.60 6.50
CA THR A 155 -8.57 -6.23 7.03
C THR A 155 -9.50 -6.14 8.24
N ILE A 156 -10.68 -6.77 8.18
CA ILE A 156 -11.61 -6.84 9.32
C ILE A 156 -10.99 -7.63 10.47
N LEU A 157 -10.42 -8.80 10.18
CA LEU A 157 -9.80 -9.66 11.19
C LEU A 157 -8.68 -8.91 11.91
N LEU A 158 -7.76 -8.28 11.19
CA LEU A 158 -6.66 -7.49 11.76
C LEU A 158 -7.17 -6.30 12.56
N SER A 159 -8.22 -5.62 12.10
CA SER A 159 -8.85 -4.52 12.83
C SER A 159 -9.47 -5.00 14.14
N TYR A 160 -10.12 -6.16 14.14
CA TYR A 160 -10.70 -6.76 15.34
C TYR A 160 -9.61 -7.22 16.31
N THR A 161 -8.62 -8.00 15.87
CA THR A 161 -7.54 -8.46 16.75
C THR A 161 -6.75 -7.29 17.31
N GLY A 162 -6.49 -6.25 16.50
CA GLY A 162 -5.81 -5.03 16.93
C GLY A 162 -6.57 -4.27 18.02
N TYR A 163 -7.90 -4.28 17.98
CA TYR A 163 -8.75 -3.65 18.97
C TYR A 163 -8.61 -4.29 20.37
N LEU A 164 -8.21 -5.56 20.44
CA LEU A 164 -8.11 -6.31 21.71
C LEU A 164 -6.82 -6.03 22.49
N LEU A 165 -5.77 -5.55 21.83
CA LEU A 165 -4.42 -5.42 22.41
C LEU A 165 -4.34 -4.48 23.63
N PRO A 166 -5.08 -3.35 23.71
CA PRO A 166 -4.96 -2.45 24.86
C PRO A 166 -5.42 -3.04 26.19
N TRP A 167 -6.20 -4.12 26.16
CA TRP A 167 -6.72 -4.81 27.34
C TRP A 167 -7.49 -3.89 28.31
N ASP A 168 -8.23 -2.92 27.75
CA ASP A 168 -9.16 -2.10 28.50
C ASP A 168 -10.52 -2.80 28.69
N GLN A 169 -11.42 -2.18 29.46
CA GLN A 169 -12.74 -2.77 29.76
C GLN A 169 -13.50 -3.12 28.47
N LEU A 170 -13.42 -2.26 27.45
CA LEU A 170 -14.09 -2.48 26.17
C LEU A 170 -13.48 -3.66 25.41
N SER A 171 -12.16 -3.76 25.34
CA SER A 171 -11.44 -4.88 24.73
C SER A 171 -11.80 -6.21 25.40
N PHE A 172 -11.82 -6.24 26.73
CA PHE A 172 -12.15 -7.44 27.50
C PHE A 172 -13.57 -7.95 27.23
N TRP A 173 -14.56 -7.05 27.23
CA TRP A 173 -15.94 -7.43 26.91
C TRP A 173 -16.11 -7.80 25.44
N ALA A 174 -15.35 -7.19 24.53
CA ALA A 174 -15.39 -7.55 23.11
C ALA A 174 -14.90 -8.98 22.83
N VAL A 175 -13.98 -9.53 23.65
CA VAL A 175 -13.60 -10.96 23.60
C VAL A 175 -14.62 -11.84 24.32
N THR A 176 -15.19 -11.36 25.41
CA THR A 176 -16.10 -12.17 26.24
C THR A 176 -17.45 -12.37 25.58
N VAL A 177 -17.92 -11.38 24.81
CA VAL A 177 -19.26 -11.38 24.18
C VAL A 177 -19.19 -11.65 22.67
N GLY A 178 -18.12 -11.22 22.00
CA GLY A 178 -17.94 -11.35 20.54
C GLY A 178 -17.48 -12.74 20.11
#